data_AF-A0A238YT75-F1
#
_entry.id   AF-A0A238YT75-F1
#
_cell.length_a   1.000
_cell.length_b   1.000
_cell.length_c   1.000
_cell.angle_alpha   90.00
_cell.angle_beta   90.00
_cell.angle_gamma   90.00
#
_symmetry.space_group_name_H-M   'P 1'
#
loop_
_entity.id
_entity.type
_entity.pdbx_description
1 polymer ?
#
loop_
_entity_poly.entity_id
_entity_poly.type
_entity_poly.pdbx_seq_one_letter_code
_entity_poly.pdbx_strand_id
1 'polypeptide(L)'
;MASSFIEIKGIGYWAKDGFVEAMQLCLINEIEIQNLDSIEWINEYKNELALESLPMIYGGMSMRLNEFLKTDERKAILIELINVIIKKIDVMDNYLTGSNLHEMRKRAMKILSETNMLEFKNQEDFETTVSDSGWNISLGIKDVKDIYQHSFKLLKVLINGEMNSTASSPETYWNY
;
A
#
# COMPACT_ATOMS: atom_id res chain seq x y z
N MET A 1 -13.82 10.27 -6.83
CA MET A 1 -12.60 9.47 -6.60
C MET A 1 -12.34 9.60 -5.11
N ALA A 2 -12.46 8.51 -4.37
CA ALA A 2 -12.29 8.55 -2.91
C ALA A 2 -10.81 8.78 -2.55
N SER A 3 -10.60 9.38 -1.39
CA SER A 3 -9.28 9.74 -0.86
C SER A 3 -9.21 9.35 0.60
N SER A 4 -8.03 8.93 1.02
CA SER A 4 -7.74 8.47 2.37
C SER A 4 -6.63 9.29 3.00
N PHE A 5 -6.77 9.56 4.29
CA PHE A 5 -5.76 10.31 5.05
C PHE A 5 -4.78 9.31 5.68
N ILE A 6 -3.54 9.32 5.19
CA ILE A 6 -2.47 8.45 5.69
C ILE A 6 -1.77 9.16 6.84
N GLU A 7 -1.85 8.61 8.04
CA GLU A 7 -1.39 9.30 9.24
C GLU A 7 -0.62 8.45 10.25
N ILE A 8 0.18 9.16 11.05
CA ILE A 8 0.76 8.72 12.31
C ILE A 8 0.43 9.81 13.34
N LYS A 9 -0.33 9.44 14.38
CA LYS A 9 -0.74 10.31 15.50
C LYS A 9 -1.38 11.64 15.04
N GLY A 10 -2.29 11.59 14.05
CA GLY A 10 -2.98 12.77 13.52
C GLY A 10 -2.18 13.65 12.55
N ILE A 11 -0.92 13.29 12.28
CA ILE A 11 -0.06 13.94 11.29
C ILE A 11 -0.01 13.07 10.05
N GLY A 12 -0.16 13.65 8.86
CA GLY A 12 -0.36 12.86 7.66
C GLY A 12 -0.61 13.67 6.39
N TYR A 13 -0.98 12.94 5.34
CA TYR A 13 -1.29 13.49 4.02
C TYR A 13 -2.47 12.75 3.37
N TRP A 14 -3.23 13.47 2.54
CA TRP A 14 -4.30 12.91 1.72
C TRP A 14 -3.71 12.23 0.49
N ALA A 15 -4.17 11.01 0.19
CA ALA A 15 -3.84 10.28 -1.02
C ALA A 15 -5.11 9.73 -1.66
N LYS A 16 -5.11 9.57 -2.99
CA LYS A 16 -6.20 8.88 -3.69
C LYS A 16 -6.18 7.41 -3.33
N ASP A 17 -7.34 6.80 -3.15
CA ASP A 17 -7.45 5.41 -2.68
C ASP A 17 -6.70 4.43 -3.60
N GLY A 18 -6.78 4.60 -4.92
CA GLY A 18 -5.99 3.76 -5.84
C GLY A 18 -4.47 3.87 -5.65
N PHE A 19 -3.95 5.01 -5.16
CA PHE A 19 -2.55 5.11 -4.79
C PHE A 19 -2.25 4.42 -3.46
N VAL A 20 -3.16 4.52 -2.49
CA VAL A 20 -3.04 3.82 -1.21
C VAL A 20 -3.04 2.32 -1.42
N GLU A 21 -3.97 1.81 -2.23
CA GLU A 21 -4.04 0.41 -2.61
C GLU A 21 -2.71 -0.08 -3.21
N ALA A 22 -2.20 0.61 -4.23
CA ALA A 22 -0.94 0.23 -4.85
C ALA A 22 0.25 0.31 -3.86
N MET A 23 0.25 1.24 -2.90
CA MET A 23 1.25 1.26 -1.82
C MET A 23 1.16 0.03 -0.93
N GLN A 24 -0.04 -0.34 -0.48
CA GLN A 24 -0.28 -1.55 0.32
C GLN A 24 0.17 -2.80 -0.44
N LEU A 25 -0.21 -2.93 -1.72
CA LEU A 25 0.16 -4.06 -2.57
C LEU A 25 1.67 -4.18 -2.76
N CYS A 26 2.37 -3.07 -3.01
CA CYS A 26 3.83 -3.09 -3.13
C CYS A 26 4.49 -3.52 -1.81
N LEU A 27 4.01 -3.03 -0.67
CA LEU A 27 4.54 -3.41 0.65
C LEU A 27 4.34 -4.90 0.94
N ILE A 28 3.13 -5.43 0.71
CA ILE A 28 2.84 -6.87 0.86
C ILE A 28 3.83 -7.68 0.02
N ASN A 29 3.99 -7.32 -1.25
CA ASN A 29 4.87 -8.03 -2.16
C ASN A 29 6.34 -7.99 -1.71
N GLU A 30 6.84 -6.83 -1.26
CA GLU A 30 8.22 -6.75 -0.77
C GLU A 30 8.46 -7.49 0.55
N ILE A 31 7.46 -7.53 1.44
CA ILE A 31 7.53 -8.33 2.67
C ILE A 31 7.73 -9.82 2.33
N GLU A 32 6.95 -10.36 1.39
CA GLU A 32 7.04 -11.77 0.99
C GLU A 32 8.33 -12.08 0.22
N ILE A 33 8.74 -11.20 -0.71
CA ILE A 33 10.01 -11.38 -1.45
C ILE A 33 11.21 -11.46 -0.50
N GLN A 34 11.19 -10.68 0.58
CA GLN A 34 12.27 -10.65 1.56
C GLN A 34 12.10 -11.68 2.69
N ASN A 35 11.04 -12.49 2.67
CA ASN A 35 10.70 -13.48 3.70
C ASN A 35 10.60 -12.88 5.12
N LEU A 36 10.19 -11.61 5.21
CA LEU A 36 10.04 -10.89 6.47
C LEU A 36 8.79 -11.30 7.24
N ASP A 37 7.86 -11.99 6.60
CA ASP A 37 6.64 -12.54 7.20
C ASP A 37 6.90 -13.71 8.16
N SER A 38 8.15 -14.14 8.31
CA SER A 38 8.58 -14.95 9.47
C SER A 38 8.58 -14.17 10.79
N ILE A 39 8.58 -12.83 10.75
CA ILE A 39 8.50 -11.96 11.90
C ILE A 39 7.03 -11.69 12.22
N GLU A 40 6.60 -12.05 13.43
CA GLU A 40 5.18 -12.04 13.85
C GLU A 40 4.47 -10.72 13.53
N TRP A 41 5.02 -9.58 13.98
CA TRP A 41 4.37 -8.28 13.74
C TRP A 41 4.31 -7.88 12.27
N ILE A 42 5.26 -8.33 11.44
CA ILE A 42 5.27 -8.05 10.00
C ILE A 42 4.20 -8.90 9.32
N ASN A 43 4.04 -10.15 9.74
CA ASN A 43 3.00 -11.01 9.21
C ASN A 43 1.61 -10.47 9.55
N GLU A 44 1.39 -10.02 10.79
CA GLU A 44 0.16 -9.33 11.19
C GLU A 44 -0.06 -8.07 10.36
N TYR A 45 0.99 -7.25 10.19
CA TYR A 45 0.90 -6.03 9.38
C TYR A 45 0.56 -6.33 7.92
N LYS A 46 1.17 -7.36 7.33
CA LYS A 46 0.91 -7.83 5.96
C LYS A 46 -0.56 -8.23 5.80
N ASN A 47 -1.13 -8.94 6.76
CA ASN A 47 -2.53 -9.36 6.71
C ASN A 47 -3.49 -8.17 6.81
N GLU A 48 -3.19 -7.20 7.67
CA GLU A 48 -3.97 -5.95 7.77
C GLU A 48 -3.85 -5.11 6.49
N LEU A 49 -2.67 -5.00 5.88
CA LEU A 49 -2.52 -4.34 4.58
C LEU A 49 -3.33 -5.04 3.49
N ALA A 50 -3.36 -6.38 3.48
CA ALA A 50 -4.17 -7.13 2.53
C ALA A 50 -5.67 -6.82 2.73
N LEU A 51 -6.12 -6.72 3.97
CA LEU A 51 -7.50 -6.36 4.29
C LEU A 51 -7.81 -4.93 3.82
N GLU A 52 -6.95 -3.98 4.17
CA GLU A 52 -7.05 -2.56 3.83
C GLU A 52 -6.96 -2.27 2.32
N SER A 53 -6.46 -3.21 1.52
CA SER A 53 -6.43 -3.13 0.05
C SER A 53 -7.76 -3.49 -0.63
N LEU A 54 -8.74 -3.96 0.14
CA LEU A 54 -10.07 -4.25 -0.38
C LEU A 54 -10.88 -2.96 -0.60
N PRO A 55 -11.56 -2.82 -1.75
CA PRO A 55 -12.49 -1.72 -1.99
C PRO A 55 -13.75 -1.76 -1.11
N MET A 56 -13.91 -2.82 -0.30
CA MET A 56 -15.08 -3.06 0.56
C MET A 56 -14.98 -2.41 1.94
N ILE A 57 -13.86 -1.77 2.31
CA ILE A 57 -13.74 -1.10 3.61
C ILE A 57 -14.44 0.26 3.55
N TYR A 58 -15.62 0.31 4.19
CA TYR A 58 -16.37 1.54 4.42
C TYR A 58 -15.61 2.43 5.40
N GLY A 59 -14.90 3.45 4.90
CA GLY A 59 -14.19 4.42 5.75
C GLY A 59 -12.93 5.06 5.15
N GLY A 60 -12.50 4.60 3.97
CA GLY A 60 -11.20 4.97 3.39
C GLY A 60 -10.13 3.94 3.77
N MET A 61 -9.14 3.78 2.89
CA MET A 61 -8.03 2.84 3.06
C MET A 61 -7.02 3.35 4.09
N SER A 62 -6.61 2.48 5.02
CA SER A 62 -5.58 2.79 6.02
C SER A 62 -4.27 2.07 5.73
N MET A 63 -3.16 2.69 6.15
CA MET A 63 -1.84 2.05 6.19
C MET A 63 -1.52 1.48 7.57
N ARG A 64 -2.43 1.60 8.55
CA ARG A 64 -2.35 1.05 9.92
C ARG A 64 -1.03 1.38 10.63
N LEU A 65 -0.43 2.52 10.29
CA LEU A 65 0.92 2.89 10.73
C LEU A 65 0.98 3.09 12.25
N ASN A 66 -0.07 3.67 12.84
CA ASN A 66 -0.17 3.88 14.29
C ASN A 66 -0.16 2.57 15.06
N GLU A 67 -0.82 1.55 14.52
CA GLU A 67 -1.00 0.23 15.11
C GLU A 67 0.30 -0.59 15.05
N PHE A 68 1.05 -0.49 13.96
CA PHE A 68 2.21 -1.36 13.74
C PHE A 68 3.58 -0.72 14.01
N LEU A 69 3.74 0.60 13.79
CA LEU A 69 5.04 1.29 13.97
C LEU A 69 5.27 1.77 15.40
N LYS A 70 5.30 0.82 16.34
CA LYS A 70 5.43 1.09 17.78
C LYS A 70 6.86 1.38 18.25
N THR A 71 7.88 0.96 17.51
CA THR A 71 9.30 1.14 17.85
C THR A 71 10.08 1.69 16.67
N ASP A 72 11.24 2.29 16.94
CA ASP A 72 12.11 2.83 15.88
C ASP A 72 12.71 1.72 15.00
N GLU A 73 12.90 0.52 15.55
CA GLU A 73 13.28 -0.67 14.78
C GLU A 73 12.22 -1.03 13.73
N ARG A 74 10.93 -1.06 14.10
CA ARG A 74 9.85 -1.34 13.15
C ARG A 74 9.75 -0.27 12.07
N LYS A 75 9.95 1.00 12.44
CA LYS A 75 10.02 2.10 11.46
C LYS A 75 11.17 1.91 10.49
N ALA A 76 12.36 1.55 10.99
CA ALA A 76 13.54 1.34 10.16
C ALA A 76 13.30 0.22 9.12
N ILE A 77 12.72 -0.90 9.53
CA ILE A 77 12.36 -2.01 8.63
C ILE A 77 11.39 -1.51 7.53
N LEU A 78 10.35 -0.76 7.90
CA LEU A 78 9.41 -0.24 6.90
C LEU A 78 10.06 0.79 5.96
N ILE A 79 10.95 1.64 6.45
CA ILE A 79 11.71 2.58 5.63
C ILE A 79 12.59 1.83 4.62
N GLU A 80 13.23 0.73 5.02
CA GLU A 80 14.02 -0.10 4.12
C GLU A 80 13.17 -0.70 3.00
N LEU A 81 11.99 -1.25 3.34
CA LEU A 81 11.01 -1.72 2.35
C LEU A 81 10.63 -0.61 1.36
N ILE A 82 10.31 0.59 1.87
CA ILE A 82 9.97 1.76 1.03
C ILE A 82 11.13 2.13 0.10
N ASN A 83 12.37 2.12 0.59
CA ASN A 83 13.54 2.44 -0.24
C ASN A 83 13.74 1.40 -1.36
N VAL A 84 13.51 0.11 -1.07
CA VAL A 84 13.54 -0.96 -2.08
C VAL A 84 12.46 -0.72 -3.15
N ILE A 85 11.24 -0.37 -2.74
CA ILE A 85 10.14 -0.08 -3.65
C ILE A 85 10.47 1.12 -4.55
N ILE A 86 10.92 2.25 -3.97
CA ILE A 86 11.31 3.44 -4.73
C ILE A 86 12.36 3.10 -5.78
N LYS A 87 13.36 2.29 -5.42
CA LYS A 87 14.40 1.84 -6.35
C LYS A 87 13.82 0.97 -7.47
N LYS A 88 12.91 0.04 -7.16
CA LYS A 88 12.25 -0.80 -8.18
C LYS A 88 11.41 0.04 -9.14
N ILE A 89 10.63 0.99 -8.64
CA ILE A 89 9.89 1.94 -9.47
C ILE A 89 10.85 2.73 -10.39
N ASP A 90 12.06 3.04 -9.90
CA ASP A 90 13.04 3.76 -10.69
C ASP A 90 13.61 2.96 -11.87
N VAL A 91 13.98 1.70 -11.61
CA VAL A 91 14.77 0.89 -12.55
C VAL A 91 13.97 -0.15 -13.33
N MET A 92 12.73 -0.44 -12.94
CA MET A 92 11.89 -1.48 -13.55
C MET A 92 10.66 -0.87 -14.22
N ASP A 93 10.68 -0.80 -15.55
CA ASP A 93 9.58 -0.27 -16.36
C ASP A 93 8.25 -1.05 -16.23
N ASN A 94 8.30 -2.28 -15.69
CA ASN A 94 7.12 -3.14 -15.54
C ASN A 94 6.63 -3.26 -14.09
N TYR A 95 7.20 -2.52 -13.13
CA TYR A 95 6.88 -2.74 -11.71
C TYR A 95 5.49 -2.24 -11.30
N LEU A 96 5.03 -1.10 -11.81
CA LEU A 96 3.70 -0.53 -11.54
C LEU A 96 2.76 -0.62 -12.76
N THR A 97 2.84 -1.70 -13.52
CA THR A 97 1.86 -1.92 -14.60
C THR A 97 0.56 -2.48 -14.03
N GLY A 98 -0.55 -2.24 -14.73
CA GLY A 98 -1.85 -2.81 -14.39
C GLY A 98 -1.80 -4.33 -14.20
N SER A 99 -1.05 -5.03 -15.06
CA SER A 99 -0.85 -6.48 -14.94
C SER A 99 -0.11 -6.88 -13.67
N ASN A 100 0.95 -6.16 -13.29
CA ASN A 100 1.72 -6.51 -12.10
C ASN A 100 0.95 -6.19 -10.81
N LEU A 101 0.25 -5.05 -10.78
CA LEU A 101 -0.65 -4.68 -9.68
C LEU A 101 -1.81 -5.67 -9.54
N HIS A 102 -2.34 -6.18 -10.66
CA HIS A 102 -3.35 -7.23 -10.63
C HIS A 102 -2.83 -8.52 -9.99
N GLU A 103 -1.61 -8.96 -10.32
CA GLU A 103 -0.99 -10.12 -9.67
C GLU A 103 -0.72 -9.89 -8.17
N MET A 104 -0.22 -8.70 -7.80
CA MET A 104 -0.05 -8.34 -6.39
C MET A 104 -1.38 -8.36 -5.64
N ARG A 105 -2.45 -7.84 -6.25
CA ARG A 105 -3.81 -7.88 -5.69
C ARG A 105 -4.33 -9.30 -5.57
N LYS A 106 -4.12 -10.14 -6.58
CA LYS A 106 -4.45 -11.57 -6.53
C LYS A 106 -3.76 -12.25 -5.35
N ARG A 107 -2.49 -11.92 -5.09
CA ARG A 107 -1.78 -12.42 -3.91
C ARG A 107 -2.40 -11.91 -2.61
N ALA A 108 -2.72 -10.62 -2.49
CA ALA A 108 -3.39 -10.07 -1.32
C ALA A 108 -4.72 -10.78 -1.01
N MET A 109 -5.56 -11.03 -2.02
CA MET A 109 -6.80 -11.80 -1.86
C MET A 109 -6.54 -13.23 -1.36
N LYS A 110 -5.46 -13.84 -1.85
CA LYS A 110 -5.06 -15.18 -1.42
C LYS A 110 -4.63 -15.22 0.04
N ILE A 111 -3.90 -14.20 0.51
CA ILE A 111 -3.54 -14.04 1.93
C ILE A 111 -4.80 -13.98 2.79
N LEU A 112 -5.81 -13.21 2.38
CA LEU A 112 -7.07 -13.11 3.12
C LEU A 112 -7.83 -14.43 3.18
N SER A 113 -7.79 -15.22 2.10
CA SER A 113 -8.36 -16.57 2.09
C SER A 113 -7.58 -17.53 2.99
N GLU A 114 -6.25 -17.51 2.92
CA GLU A 114 -5.37 -18.38 3.72
C GLU A 114 -5.47 -18.11 5.23
N THR A 115 -5.77 -16.86 5.59
CA THR A 115 -5.93 -16.42 6.99
C THR A 115 -7.38 -16.47 7.49
N ASN A 116 -8.32 -16.91 6.66
CA ASN A 116 -9.77 -16.89 6.93
C ASN A 116 -10.31 -15.48 7.29
N MET A 117 -9.62 -14.42 6.86
CA MET A 117 -10.11 -13.04 6.97
C MET A 117 -11.17 -12.72 5.90
N LEU A 118 -11.15 -13.46 4.80
CA LEU A 118 -12.17 -13.38 3.75
C LEU A 118 -12.42 -14.78 3.15
N GLU A 119 -13.68 -15.21 3.14
CA GLU A 119 -14.09 -16.46 2.49
C GLU A 119 -14.67 -16.16 1.12
N PHE A 120 -14.17 -16.87 0.10
CA PHE A 120 -14.70 -16.84 -1.25
C PHE A 120 -15.62 -18.03 -1.49
N LYS A 121 -16.79 -17.79 -2.08
CA LYS A 121 -17.77 -18.86 -2.32
C LYS A 121 -17.30 -19.88 -3.36
N ASN A 122 -16.56 -19.40 -4.36
CA ASN A 122 -16.01 -20.20 -5.45
C ASN A 122 -14.89 -19.41 -6.17
N GLN A 123 -14.27 -20.02 -7.19
CA GLN A 123 -13.22 -19.38 -7.98
C GLN A 123 -13.70 -18.14 -8.74
N GLU A 124 -14.95 -18.12 -9.19
CA GLU A 124 -15.51 -16.98 -9.94
C GLU A 124 -15.66 -15.74 -9.06
N ASP A 125 -16.12 -15.93 -7.82
CA ASP A 125 -16.23 -14.91 -6.78
C ASP A 125 -14.85 -14.31 -6.43
N PHE A 126 -13.83 -15.17 -6.34
CA PHE A 126 -12.44 -14.75 -6.16
C PHE A 126 -11.95 -13.88 -7.32
N GLU A 127 -12.03 -14.35 -8.57
CA GLU A 127 -11.52 -13.60 -9.73
C GLU A 127 -12.28 -12.28 -9.97
N THR A 128 -13.59 -12.27 -9.66
CA THR A 128 -14.41 -11.05 -9.71
C THR A 128 -13.89 -10.02 -8.70
N THR A 129 -13.65 -10.43 -7.47
CA THR A 129 -13.13 -9.55 -6.40
C THR A 129 -11.72 -9.01 -6.72
N VAL A 130 -10.86 -9.85 -7.30
CA VAL A 130 -9.54 -9.43 -7.77
C VAL A 130 -9.68 -8.36 -8.87
N SER A 131 -10.61 -8.53 -9.80
CA SER A 131 -10.77 -7.66 -10.98
C SER A 131 -11.49 -6.33 -10.71
N ASP A 132 -12.17 -6.18 -9.56
CA ASP A 132 -13.01 -5.03 -9.21
C ASP A 132 -12.26 -3.69 -9.07
N SER A 133 -10.94 -3.71 -8.92
CA SER A 133 -10.09 -2.50 -8.82
C SER A 133 -9.89 -1.74 -10.13
N GLY A 134 -10.17 -2.36 -11.28
CA GLY A 134 -9.93 -1.74 -12.58
C GLY A 134 -8.45 -1.66 -13.01
N TRP A 135 -7.51 -2.25 -12.26
CA TRP A 135 -6.07 -2.25 -12.61
C TRP A 135 -5.76 -2.91 -13.95
N ASN A 136 -6.61 -3.82 -14.43
CA ASN A 136 -6.46 -4.48 -15.73
C ASN A 136 -6.42 -3.52 -16.94
N ILE A 137 -6.73 -2.24 -16.73
CA ILE A 137 -6.87 -1.20 -17.77
C ILE A 137 -5.77 -0.13 -17.64
N SER A 138 -4.90 -0.17 -16.61
CA SER A 138 -4.02 0.97 -16.32
C SER A 138 -2.92 1.19 -17.36
N LEU A 139 -2.74 2.47 -17.71
CA LEU A 139 -1.71 2.99 -18.60
C LEU A 139 -0.32 2.67 -18.03
N GLY A 140 0.65 2.40 -18.91
CA GLY A 140 2.01 2.00 -18.52
C GLY A 140 2.67 2.97 -17.54
N ILE A 141 3.66 2.47 -16.79
CA ILE A 141 4.32 3.16 -15.66
C ILE A 141 4.79 4.59 -15.95
N LYS A 142 5.08 4.92 -17.22
CA LYS A 142 5.71 6.20 -17.62
C LYS A 142 4.89 7.43 -17.23
N ASP A 143 3.56 7.32 -17.22
CA ASP A 143 2.68 8.46 -16.94
C ASP A 143 2.42 8.64 -15.43
N VAL A 144 2.80 7.66 -14.61
CA VAL A 144 2.48 7.62 -13.17
C VAL A 144 3.71 7.45 -12.27
N LYS A 145 4.87 7.11 -12.84
CA LYS A 145 6.12 6.81 -12.13
C LYS A 145 6.47 7.86 -11.09
N ASP A 146 6.53 9.13 -11.50
CA ASP A 146 6.94 10.22 -10.62
C ASP A 146 5.96 10.42 -9.46
N ILE A 147 4.66 10.28 -9.72
CA ILE A 147 3.61 10.40 -8.71
C ILE A 147 3.73 9.28 -7.67
N TYR A 148 3.96 8.04 -8.10
CA TYR A 148 4.18 6.92 -7.18
C TYR A 148 5.47 7.07 -6.38
N GLN A 149 6.58 7.44 -7.02
CA GLN A 149 7.83 7.71 -6.31
C GLN A 149 7.65 8.80 -5.26
N HIS A 150 6.96 9.89 -5.61
CA HIS A 150 6.65 10.97 -4.68
C HIS A 150 5.78 10.49 -3.52
N SER A 151 4.76 9.67 -3.79
CA SER A 151 3.88 9.09 -2.76
C SER A 151 4.66 8.26 -1.74
N PHE A 152 5.59 7.41 -2.19
CA PHE A 152 6.45 6.64 -1.29
C PHE A 152 7.46 7.52 -0.53
N LYS A 153 7.95 8.60 -1.15
CA LYS A 153 8.78 9.60 -0.44
C LYS A 153 7.99 10.29 0.66
N LEU A 154 6.74 10.69 0.42
CA LEU A 154 5.85 11.27 1.42
C LEU A 154 5.59 10.30 2.58
N LEU A 155 5.36 9.01 2.28
CA LEU A 155 5.23 7.98 3.32
C LEU A 155 6.50 7.90 4.19
N LYS A 156 7.69 7.99 3.59
CA LYS A 156 8.95 8.00 4.33
C LYS A 156 9.08 9.23 5.23
N VAL A 157 8.78 10.42 4.69
CA VAL A 157 8.79 11.70 5.45
C VAL A 157 7.83 11.61 6.64
N LEU A 158 6.65 11.01 6.45
CA LEU A 158 5.69 10.77 7.53
C LEU A 158 6.27 9.83 8.60
N ILE A 159 6.83 8.67 8.21
CA ILE A 159 7.38 7.69 9.16
C ILE A 159 8.57 8.25 9.94
N ASN A 160 9.39 9.09 9.31
CA ASN A 160 10.50 9.79 9.95
C ASN A 160 10.04 10.90 10.93
N GLY A 161 8.77 11.30 10.92
CA GLY A 161 8.26 12.42 11.71
C GLY A 161 8.69 13.79 11.19
N GLU A 162 9.03 13.88 9.90
CA GLU A 162 9.44 15.12 9.24
C GLU A 162 8.23 15.90 8.69
N MET A 163 7.04 15.30 8.69
CA MET A 163 5.80 15.90 8.26
C MET A 163 5.12 16.70 9.38
N ASN A 164 4.48 17.82 9.04
CA ASN A 164 3.76 18.68 9.99
C ASN A 164 2.30 18.95 9.57
N SER A 165 1.81 18.29 8.52
CA SER A 165 0.45 18.45 8.03
C SER A 165 -0.54 17.56 8.79
N THR A 166 -1.77 18.05 8.92
CA THR A 166 -2.93 17.37 9.50
C THR A 166 -4.01 17.20 8.43
N ALA A 167 -5.10 16.50 8.75
CA ALA A 167 -6.23 16.33 7.84
C ALA A 167 -6.86 17.65 7.35
N SER A 168 -6.71 18.74 8.12
CA SER A 168 -7.20 20.09 7.78
C SER A 168 -6.17 20.96 7.06
N SER A 169 -4.94 20.47 6.88
CA SER A 169 -3.89 21.22 6.20
C SER A 169 -4.15 21.27 4.68
N PRO A 170 -3.79 22.38 4.00
CA PRO A 170 -3.83 22.43 2.55
C PRO A 170 -2.97 21.33 1.92
N GLU A 171 -3.39 20.78 0.77
CA GLU A 171 -2.67 19.72 0.04
C GLU A 171 -1.42 20.24 -0.69
N THR A 172 -0.59 21.04 -0.03
CA THR A 172 0.61 21.65 -0.64
C THR A 172 1.80 20.70 -0.70
N TYR A 173 1.73 19.54 -0.05
CA TYR A 173 2.78 18.52 0.00
C TYR A 173 2.90 17.68 -1.29
N TRP A 174 1.94 17.78 -2.21
CA TRP A 174 2.03 17.16 -3.55
C TRP A 174 2.76 18.02 -4.59
N ASN A 175 3.15 19.25 -4.25
CA ASN A 175 3.73 20.22 -5.19
C ASN A 175 5.26 20.06 -5.41
N TYR A 176 5.82 18.88 -5.19
CA TYR A 176 7.26 18.60 -5.39
C TYR A 176 7.51 17.76 -6.63
#